data_AF-A0A263DY44-F1
#
_entry.id   AF-A0A263DY44-F1
#
_cell.length_a   1.000
_cell.length_b   1.000
_cell.length_c   1.000
_cell.angle_alpha   90.00
_cell.angle_beta   90.00
_cell.angle_gamma   90.00
#
_symmetry.space_group_name_H-M   'P 1'
#
loop_
_entity.id
_entity.type
_entity.pdbx_description
1 polymer ?
#
loop_
_entity_poly.entity_id
_entity_poly.type
_entity_poly.pdbx_seq_one_letter_code
_entity_poly.pdbx_strand_id
1 'polypeptide(L)'
;MVRLGAMVVAMELVAVVMAYGYFGWPVLLIGAPAVVGTTAVLVFVRASEAPRRKLQAHRAARWDPEAALPGGLMSGFFDLSKQRQQS
;
A
#
# COMPACT_ATOMS: atom_id res chain seq x y z
N MET A 1 8.30 -7.64 -0.55
CA MET A 1 7.49 -7.63 0.69
C MET A 1 7.52 -8.98 1.42
N VAL A 2 7.41 -10.12 0.72
CA VAL A 2 7.39 -11.45 1.36
C VAL A 2 8.55 -11.71 2.32
N ARG A 3 9.80 -11.39 1.94
CA ARG A 3 10.97 -11.59 2.82
C ARG A 3 10.86 -10.81 4.14
N LEU A 4 10.46 -9.53 4.06
CA LEU A 4 10.28 -8.70 5.25
C LEU A 4 9.12 -9.20 6.11
N GLY A 5 7.98 -9.54 5.48
CA GLY A 5 6.82 -10.10 6.18
C GLY A 5 7.15 -11.41 6.91
N ALA A 6 7.90 -12.31 6.28
CA ALA A 6 8.38 -13.54 6.92
C ALA A 6 9.28 -13.26 8.12
N MET A 7 10.15 -12.24 8.02
CA MET A 7 11.05 -11.84 9.10
C MET A 7 10.29 -11.25 10.29
N VAL A 8 9.23 -10.48 10.04
CA VAL A 8 8.32 -9.97 11.08
C VAL A 8 7.65 -11.11 11.83
N VAL A 9 7.05 -12.07 11.11
CA VAL A 9 6.41 -13.24 11.73
C VAL A 9 7.41 -14.07 12.54
N ALA A 10 8.63 -14.25 12.04
CA ALA A 10 9.68 -14.96 12.77
C ALA A 10 10.05 -14.25 14.08
N MET A 11 10.24 -12.92 14.05
CA MET A 11 10.52 -12.15 15.27
C MET A 11 9.35 -12.18 16.25
N GLU A 12 8.12 -12.12 15.76
CA GLU A 12 6.92 -12.22 16.59
C GLU A 12 6.83 -13.57 17.29
N LEU A 13 7.10 -14.67 16.57
CA LEU A 13 7.16 -16.02 17.14
C LEU A 13 8.26 -16.13 18.20
N VAL A 14 9.46 -15.60 17.93
CA VAL A 14 10.55 -15.57 18.92
C VAL A 14 10.13 -14.79 20.17
N ALA A 15 9.47 -13.64 20.01
CA ALA A 15 8.98 -12.85 21.13
C ALA A 15 7.95 -13.63 21.97
N VAL A 16 7.00 -14.32 21.32
CA VAL A 16 6.00 -15.15 22.02
C VAL A 16 6.66 -16.32 22.75
N VAL A 17 7.64 -16.98 22.14
CA VAL A 17 8.38 -18.09 22.79
C VAL A 17 9.13 -17.58 24.02
N MET A 18 9.83 -16.45 23.92
CA MET A 18 10.54 -15.84 25.05
C MET A 18 9.56 -15.42 26.16
N ALA A 19 8.45 -14.79 25.79
CA ALA A 19 7.43 -14.37 26.74
C ALA A 19 6.76 -15.57 27.43
N TYR A 20 6.52 -16.67 26.71
CA TYR A 20 6.02 -17.91 27.29
C TYR A 20 7.01 -18.50 28.31
N GLY A 21 8.31 -18.47 28.01
CA GLY A 21 9.34 -18.91 28.95
C GLY A 21 9.37 -18.12 30.26
N TYR A 22 9.02 -16.82 30.22
CA TYR A 22 9.06 -15.94 31.38
C TYR A 22 7.74 -15.87 32.16
N PHE A 23 6.60 -15.80 31.46
CA PHE A 23 5.27 -15.57 32.04
C PHE A 23 4.37 -16.81 32.00
N GLY A 24 4.76 -17.87 31.28
CA GLY A 24 4.00 -19.11 31.16
C GLY A 24 2.83 -19.04 30.18
N TRP A 25 1.91 -19.99 30.34
CA TRP A 25 0.77 -20.19 29.43
C TRP A 25 -0.16 -18.98 29.21
N PRO A 26 -0.39 -18.05 30.16
CA PRO A 26 -1.29 -16.92 29.94
C PRO A 26 -0.88 -16.02 28.77
N VAL A 27 0.41 -15.95 28.45
CA VAL A 27 0.91 -15.18 27.29
C VAL A 27 0.29 -15.63 25.98
N LEU A 28 -0.05 -16.92 25.84
CA LEU A 28 -0.62 -17.44 24.60
C LEU A 28 -2.00 -16.84 24.30
N LEU A 29 -2.73 -16.39 25.32
CA LEU A 29 -4.03 -15.71 25.16
C LEU A 29 -3.92 -14.40 24.36
N ILE A 30 -2.74 -13.77 24.38
CA ILE A 30 -2.49 -12.50 23.67
C ILE A 30 -1.57 -12.76 22.47
N GLY A 31 -0.51 -13.54 22.66
CA GLY A 31 0.48 -13.83 21.64
C GLY A 31 -0.07 -14.62 20.45
N ALA A 32 -0.94 -15.61 20.67
CA ALA A 32 -1.49 -16.37 19.56
C ALA A 32 -2.45 -15.52 18.70
N PRO A 33 -3.41 -14.75 19.26
CA PRO A 33 -4.22 -13.82 18.46
C PRO A 33 -3.39 -12.75 17.75
N ALA A 34 -2.30 -12.26 18.37
CA ALA A 34 -1.40 -11.31 17.74
C ALA A 34 -0.76 -11.90 16.47
N VAL A 35 -0.13 -13.08 16.58
CA VAL A 35 0.51 -13.76 15.44
C VAL A 35 -0.49 -14.06 14.33
N VAL A 36 -1.70 -14.53 14.69
CA VAL A 36 -2.77 -14.78 13.72
C VAL A 36 -3.20 -13.49 13.02
N GLY A 37 -3.39 -12.41 13.77
CA GLY A 37 -3.74 -11.09 13.23
C GLY A 37 -2.68 -10.55 12.27
N THR A 38 -1.42 -10.57 12.67
CA THR A 38 -0.28 -10.16 11.85
C THR A 38 -0.22 -10.96 10.56
N THR A 39 -0.35 -12.28 10.65
CA THR A 39 -0.32 -13.17 9.47
C THR A 39 -1.50 -12.89 8.54
N ALA A 40 -2.71 -12.70 9.08
CA ALA A 40 -3.90 -12.37 8.30
C ALA A 40 -3.74 -11.06 7.53
N VAL A 41 -3.20 -10.01 8.18
CA VAL A 41 -2.91 -8.72 7.54
C VAL A 41 -1.89 -8.90 6.41
N LEU A 42 -0.80 -9.62 6.65
CA LEU A 42 0.22 -9.87 5.62
C LEU A 42 -0.36 -10.61 4.40
N VAL A 43 -1.21 -11.63 4.63
CA VAL A 43 -1.91 -12.34 3.57
C VAL A 43 -2.85 -11.40 2.80
N PHE A 44 -3.62 -10.58 3.50
CA PHE A 44 -4.55 -9.63 2.89
C PHE A 44 -3.83 -8.57 2.05
N VAL A 45 -2.73 -8.01 2.56
CA VAL A 45 -1.88 -7.08 1.82
C VAL A 45 -1.31 -7.76 0.58
N ARG A 46 -0.78 -8.99 0.73
CA ARG A 46 -0.22 -9.75 -0.39
C ARG A 46 -1.26 -10.04 -1.48
N ALA A 47 -2.49 -10.36 -1.09
CA ALA A 47 -3.60 -10.54 -2.02
C ALA A 47 -3.95 -9.23 -2.75
N SER A 48 -3.87 -8.10 -2.05
CA SER A 48 -4.14 -6.76 -2.59
C SER A 48 -3.05 -6.22 -3.52
N GLU A 49 -1.81 -6.74 -3.43
CA GLU A 49 -0.71 -6.33 -4.32
C GLU A 49 -0.95 -6.75 -5.79
N ALA A 50 -1.62 -7.87 -6.05
CA ALA A 50 -1.89 -8.36 -7.40
C ALA A 50 -2.80 -7.40 -8.22
N PRO A 51 -3.96 -6.93 -7.71
CA PRO A 51 -4.76 -5.93 -8.41
C PRO A 51 -4.08 -4.55 -8.46
N ARG A 52 -3.33 -4.15 -7.42
CA ARG A 52 -2.58 -2.90 -7.44
C ARG A 52 -1.51 -2.86 -8.53
N ARG A 53 -0.80 -3.98 -8.77
CA ARG A 53 0.14 -4.11 -9.88
C ARG A 53 -0.54 -3.96 -11.25
N LYS A 54 -1.74 -4.52 -11.44
CA LYS A 54 -2.51 -4.35 -12.67
C LYS A 54 -2.89 -2.88 -12.89
N LEU A 55 -3.33 -2.17 -11.85
CA LEU A 55 -3.66 -0.75 -11.94
C LEU A 55 -2.43 0.14 -12.17
N GLN A 56 -1.28 -0.20 -11.58
CA GLN A 56 -0.01 0.48 -11.84
C GLN A 56 0.46 0.27 -13.28
N ALA A 57 0.29 -0.93 -13.83
CA ALA A 57 0.60 -1.20 -15.24
C ALA A 57 -0.30 -0.37 -16.19
N HIS A 58 -1.58 -0.20 -15.86
CA HIS A 58 -2.49 0.65 -16.65
C HIS A 58 -2.17 2.14 -16.50
N ARG A 59 -1.62 2.58 -15.36
CA ARG A 59 -1.18 3.96 -15.16
C ARG A 59 0.14 4.24 -15.88
N ALA A 60 1.09 3.30 -15.85
CA ALA A 60 2.35 3.39 -16.57
C ALA A 60 2.13 3.38 -18.10
N ALA A 61 1.20 2.57 -18.61
CA ALA A 61 0.83 2.56 -20.02
C ALA A 61 0.09 3.83 -20.48
N ARG A 62 -0.48 4.62 -19.54
CA ARG A 62 -1.20 5.87 -19.82
C ARG A 62 -0.32 7.11 -19.66
N TRP A 63 0.83 6.97 -19.02
CA TRP A 63 1.79 8.04 -18.78
C TRP A 63 2.99 7.83 -19.70
N ASP A 64 2.75 8.02 -20.99
CA ASP A 64 3.80 8.19 -21.99
C ASP A 64 4.46 9.56 -21.76
N PRO A 65 5.78 9.63 -21.43
CA PRO A 65 6.49 10.89 -21.30
C PRO A 65 6.60 11.67 -22.63
N GLU A 66 6.36 11.05 -23.81
CA GLU A 66 6.19 11.79 -25.07
C GLU A 66 4.79 12.39 -25.24
N ALA A 67 3.78 11.88 -24.53
CA ALA A 67 2.45 12.47 -24.45
C ALA A 67 2.33 13.51 -23.33
N ALA A 68 3.44 13.90 -22.70
CA ALA A 68 3.53 15.14 -21.97
C ALA A 68 3.44 16.31 -22.96
N LEU A 69 2.22 16.57 -23.46
CA LEU A 69 1.91 17.87 -24.05
C LEU A 69 2.43 18.94 -23.08
N PRO A 70 3.22 19.93 -23.55
CA PRO A 70 3.75 20.97 -22.71
C PRO A 70 2.60 21.87 -22.27
N GLY A 71 1.95 21.50 -21.17
CA GLY A 71 0.71 22.13 -20.71
C GLY A 71 0.53 22.09 -19.20
N GLY A 72 1.59 21.78 -18.45
CA GLY A 72 1.63 22.01 -17.02
C GLY A 72 2.38 23.31 -16.74
N LEU A 73 1.66 24.31 -16.20
CA LEU A 73 2.11 25.35 -15.23
C LEU A 73 1.53 26.77 -15.43
N MET A 74 0.43 26.97 -16.18
CA MET A 74 -0.27 28.27 -16.17
C MET A 74 -1.80 28.10 -16.08
N SER A 75 -2.29 27.85 -14.87
CA SER A 75 -3.72 27.89 -14.51
C SER A 75 -4.29 29.32 -14.46
N GLY A 76 -3.96 30.16 -15.45
CA GLY A 76 -4.34 31.57 -15.48
C GLY A 76 -4.75 32.12 -16.86
N PHE A 77 -4.84 31.28 -17.88
CA PHE A 77 -5.12 31.72 -19.26
C PHE A 77 -6.40 31.14 -19.88
N PHE A 78 -7.20 30.40 -19.11
CA PHE A 78 -8.61 30.17 -19.49
C PHE A 78 -9.46 31.27 -18.88
N ASP A 79 -9.31 32.48 -19.42
CA ASP A 79 -10.31 33.52 -19.28
C ASP A 79 -11.52 33.14 -20.13
N LEU A 80 -12.47 32.45 -19.51
CA LEU A 80 -13.77 32.09 -20.11
C LEU A 80 -14.70 33.32 -20.32
N SER A 81 -14.19 34.57 -20.22
CA SER A 81 -15.04 35.76 -20.19
C SER A 81 -15.10 36.65 -21.45
N LYS A 82 -14.38 36.36 -22.56
CA LYS A 82 -14.33 37.33 -23.68
C LYS A 82 -14.41 36.79 -25.12
N GLN A 83 -15.34 35.87 -25.38
CA GLN A 83 -15.86 35.68 -26.75
C GLN A 83 -17.39 35.53 -26.77
N ARG A 84 -18.06 36.40 -26.03
CA ARG A 84 -19.36 36.94 -26.45
C ARG A 84 -19.05 37.95 -27.58
N GLN A 85 -19.87 37.99 -28.63
CA GLN A 85 -19.97 39.07 -29.63
C GLN A 85 -18.85 39.22 -30.68
N GLN A 86 -19.11 38.67 -31.87
CA GLN A 86 -19.08 39.36 -33.18
C GLN A 86 -19.48 38.28 -34.20
N SER A 87 -20.79 38.11 -34.44
CA SER A 87 -21.58 38.77 -35.48
C SER A 87 -21.20 38.29 -36.87
#